data_AF-K1IMR7-F1
#
_entry.id   AF-K1IMR7-F1
#
_cell.length_a   1.000
_cell.length_b   1.000
_cell.length_c   1.000
_cell.angle_alpha   90.00
_cell.angle_beta   90.00
_cell.angle_gamma   90.00
#
_symmetry.space_group_name_H-M   'P 1'
#
loop_
_entity.id
_entity.type
_entity.pdbx_description
1 polymer ?
#
loop_
_entity_poly.entity_id
_entity_poly.type
_entity_poly.pdbx_seq_one_letter_code
_entity_poly.pdbx_strand_id
1 'polypeptide(L)'
;MTKADVLGALGLVQKYEAVGLALIMARYTKDRESHAVAVRGVMAHCSNVAPKYVGANKTRGHGMALKALAALAVQHFCRTVDTPGAACHPQFCRGRGVIRDLELSRLHGKAIDKICPRCNGTGLRPIPGTQIRRAIEPLLGTLSRGEWEQQWYPLYQAVLAWCHVQESEVEAFYKRVTAA
;
A
#
# COMPACT_ATOMS: atom_id res chain seq x y z
N MET A 1 17.18 -25.94 -2.46
CA MET A 1 15.73 -25.68 -2.59
C MET A 1 15.27 -26.19 -3.95
N THR A 2 14.51 -27.28 -3.95
CA THR A 2 13.89 -27.88 -5.13
C THR A 2 12.58 -27.16 -5.48
N LYS A 3 12.01 -27.45 -6.66
CA LYS A 3 10.68 -26.93 -7.03
C LYS A 3 9.59 -27.39 -6.05
N ALA A 4 9.72 -28.60 -5.50
CA ALA A 4 8.78 -29.14 -4.53
C ALA A 4 8.84 -28.35 -3.20
N ASP A 5 10.05 -27.99 -2.76
CA ASP A 5 10.25 -27.20 -1.54
C ASP A 5 9.59 -25.82 -1.66
N VAL A 6 9.76 -25.15 -2.80
CA VAL A 6 9.13 -23.84 -3.07
C VAL A 6 7.61 -23.94 -3.05
N LEU A 7 7.04 -24.94 -3.73
CA LEU A 7 5.59 -25.13 -3.77
C LEU A 7 5.03 -25.50 -2.39
N GLY A 8 5.74 -26.31 -1.61
CA GLY A 8 5.38 -26.63 -0.23
C GLY A 8 5.38 -25.39 0.67
N ALA A 9 6.42 -24.57 0.59
CA ALA A 9 6.53 -23.31 1.33
C ALA A 9 5.41 -22.33 0.95
N LEU A 10 5.14 -22.15 -0.34
CA LEU A 10 4.04 -21.31 -0.81
C LEU A 10 2.67 -21.82 -0.36
N GLY A 11 2.46 -23.14 -0.32
CA GLY A 11 1.25 -23.74 0.22
C GLY A 11 1.05 -23.47 1.72
N LEU A 12 2.14 -23.51 2.51
CA LEU A 12 2.10 -23.12 3.92
C LEU A 12 1.80 -21.63 4.09
N VAL A 13 2.43 -20.77 3.29
CA VAL A 13 2.17 -19.32 3.32
C VAL A 13 0.72 -19.03 2.94
N GLN A 14 0.19 -19.67 1.90
CA GLN A 14 -1.20 -19.50 1.51
C GLN A 14 -2.17 -19.92 2.62
N LYS A 15 -1.84 -20.96 3.39
CA LYS A 15 -2.67 -21.44 4.50
C LYS A 15 -2.71 -20.46 5.67
N TYR A 16 -1.55 -19.95 6.09
CA TYR A 16 -1.44 -19.15 7.32
C TYR A 16 -1.47 -17.64 7.08
N GLU A 17 -0.96 -17.17 5.93
CA GLU A 17 -0.79 -15.76 5.57
C GLU A 17 -1.48 -15.44 4.24
N ALA A 18 -2.71 -15.95 4.05
CA ALA A 18 -3.45 -15.86 2.79
C ALA A 18 -3.59 -14.43 2.25
N VAL A 19 -3.91 -13.45 3.12
CA VAL A 19 -4.10 -12.06 2.71
C VAL A 19 -2.79 -11.41 2.32
N GLY A 20 -1.73 -11.61 3.12
CA GLY A 20 -0.41 -11.10 2.79
C GLY A 20 0.13 -11.67 1.47
N LEU A 21 -0.05 -12.99 1.25
CA LEU A 21 0.35 -13.61 -0.02
C LEU A 21 -0.43 -13.01 -1.19
N ALA A 22 -1.74 -12.84 -1.05
CA ALA A 22 -2.57 -12.21 -2.07
C ALA A 22 -2.13 -10.75 -2.36
N LEU A 23 -1.73 -10.00 -1.34
CA LEU A 23 -1.18 -8.65 -1.49
C LEU A 23 0.12 -8.65 -2.30
N ILE A 24 1.07 -9.54 -1.95
CA ILE A 24 2.36 -9.67 -2.65
C ILE A 24 2.13 -10.06 -4.12
N MET A 25 1.28 -11.07 -4.38
CA MET A 25 0.94 -11.48 -5.73
C MET A 25 0.28 -10.34 -6.52
N ALA A 26 -0.73 -9.68 -5.94
CA ALA A 26 -1.39 -8.54 -6.57
C ALA A 26 -0.40 -7.41 -6.91
N ARG A 27 0.59 -7.15 -6.04
CA ARG A 27 1.57 -6.08 -6.23
C ARG A 27 2.63 -6.41 -7.27
N TYR A 28 3.24 -7.59 -7.18
CA TYR A 28 4.46 -7.91 -7.94
C TYR A 28 4.18 -8.73 -9.19
N THR A 29 3.18 -9.61 -9.18
CA THR A 29 2.80 -10.41 -10.37
C THR A 29 1.66 -9.76 -11.14
N LYS A 30 1.04 -8.69 -10.60
CA LYS A 30 -0.13 -8.01 -11.15
C LYS A 30 -1.32 -8.94 -11.34
N ASP A 31 -1.40 -10.00 -10.54
CA ASP A 31 -2.47 -10.98 -10.61
C ASP A 31 -3.81 -10.39 -10.13
N ARG A 32 -4.83 -10.51 -10.99
CA ARG A 32 -6.16 -9.94 -10.76
C ARG A 32 -6.96 -10.73 -9.73
N GLU A 33 -6.78 -12.05 -9.69
CA GLU A 33 -7.49 -12.91 -8.74
C GLU A 33 -6.98 -12.65 -7.32
N SER A 34 -5.65 -12.65 -7.15
CA SER A 34 -5.00 -12.26 -5.90
C SER A 34 -5.38 -10.84 -5.48
N HIS A 35 -5.49 -9.88 -6.42
CA HIS A 35 -5.98 -8.55 -6.09
C HIS A 35 -7.40 -8.58 -5.51
N ALA A 36 -8.32 -9.37 -6.06
CA ALA A 36 -9.68 -9.50 -5.52
C ALA A 36 -9.70 -10.19 -4.14
N VAL A 37 -8.83 -11.17 -3.90
CA VAL A 37 -8.65 -11.81 -2.58
C VAL A 37 -8.10 -10.80 -1.57
N ALA A 38 -7.06 -10.06 -1.93
CA ALA A 38 -6.45 -9.03 -1.09
C ALA A 38 -7.47 -7.95 -0.70
N VAL A 39 -8.26 -7.45 -1.65
CA VAL A 39 -9.32 -6.46 -1.38
C VAL A 39 -10.33 -7.00 -0.37
N ARG A 40 -10.79 -8.25 -0.49
CA ARG A 40 -11.73 -8.85 0.48
C ARG A 40 -11.12 -8.97 1.88
N GLY A 41 -9.87 -9.43 1.97
CA GLY A 41 -9.16 -9.55 3.27
C GLY A 41 -8.95 -8.19 3.94
N VAL A 42 -8.50 -7.20 3.17
CA VAL A 42 -8.27 -5.83 3.65
C VAL A 42 -9.59 -5.14 4.01
N MET A 43 -10.69 -5.40 3.29
CA MET A 43 -12.03 -4.93 3.66
C MET A 43 -12.48 -5.47 5.03
N ALA A 44 -12.23 -6.77 5.30
CA ALA A 44 -12.54 -7.36 6.60
C ALA A 44 -11.72 -6.70 7.73
N HIS A 45 -10.42 -6.53 7.51
CA HIS A 45 -9.56 -5.82 8.47
C HIS A 45 -10.01 -4.37 8.70
N CYS A 46 -10.25 -3.62 7.62
CA CYS A 46 -10.76 -2.24 7.66
C CYS A 46 -12.04 -2.15 8.49
N SER A 47 -13.00 -3.05 8.27
CA SER A 47 -14.27 -3.06 9.01
C SER A 47 -14.07 -3.35 10.51
N ASN A 48 -13.08 -4.18 10.86
CA ASN A 48 -12.78 -4.52 12.26
C ASN A 48 -12.13 -3.35 13.00
N VAL A 49 -11.27 -2.57 12.35
CA VAL A 49 -10.56 -1.43 12.98
C VAL A 49 -11.34 -0.12 12.88
N ALA A 50 -12.26 0.02 11.93
CA ALA A 50 -13.06 1.22 11.68
C ALA A 50 -13.72 1.83 12.93
N PRO A 51 -14.31 1.05 13.87
CA PRO A 51 -14.97 1.62 15.05
C PRO A 51 -14.06 2.52 15.91
N LYS A 52 -12.74 2.28 15.89
CA LYS A 52 -11.75 3.08 16.63
C LYS A 52 -11.56 4.48 16.05
N TYR A 53 -11.89 4.68 14.78
CA TYR A 53 -11.65 5.93 14.04
C TYR A 53 -12.95 6.64 13.71
N VAL A 54 -13.88 5.93 13.07
CA VAL A 54 -15.10 6.49 12.46
C VAL A 54 -16.38 6.07 13.20
N GLY A 55 -16.24 5.33 14.32
CA GLY A 55 -17.35 4.82 15.11
C GLY A 55 -18.06 3.62 14.47
N ALA A 56 -19.15 3.16 15.09
CA ALA A 56 -19.95 2.04 14.59
C ALA A 56 -20.57 2.35 13.22
N ASN A 57 -20.77 1.31 12.41
CA ASN A 57 -21.36 1.44 11.08
C ASN A 57 -22.83 1.91 11.19
N LYS A 58 -23.10 3.15 10.78
CA LYS A 58 -24.42 3.80 10.96
C LYS A 58 -25.33 3.63 9.74
N THR A 59 -24.77 3.51 8.54
CA THR A 59 -25.54 3.59 7.28
C THR A 59 -24.95 2.69 6.21
N ARG A 60 -25.76 2.35 5.20
CA ARG A 60 -25.26 1.67 3.99
C ARG A 60 -24.09 2.43 3.35
N GLY A 61 -24.18 3.75 3.30
CA GLY A 61 -23.14 4.64 2.76
C GLY A 61 -21.82 4.52 3.52
N HIS A 62 -21.88 4.44 4.85
CA HIS A 62 -20.71 4.21 5.69
C HIS A 62 -20.03 2.87 5.38
N GLY A 63 -20.82 1.78 5.27
CA GLY A 63 -20.28 0.48 4.85
C GLY A 63 -19.67 0.49 3.44
N MET A 64 -20.24 1.25 2.50
CA MET A 64 -19.68 1.42 1.16
C MET A 64 -18.37 2.24 1.19
N ALA A 65 -18.28 3.27 2.02
CA ALA A 65 -17.09 4.07 2.19
C ALA A 65 -15.92 3.26 2.75
N LEU A 66 -16.17 2.39 3.75
CA LEU A 66 -15.15 1.47 4.28
C LEU A 66 -14.62 0.51 3.21
N LYS A 67 -15.52 -0.02 2.37
CA LYS A 67 -15.16 -0.88 1.23
C LYS A 67 -14.31 -0.13 0.21
N ALA A 68 -14.71 1.07 -0.18
CA ALA A 68 -13.97 1.91 -1.12
C ALA A 68 -12.58 2.28 -0.57
N LEU A 69 -12.49 2.64 0.71
CA LEU A 69 -11.26 2.98 1.40
C LEU A 69 -10.27 1.80 1.45
N ALA A 70 -10.76 0.59 1.78
CA ALA A 70 -9.96 -0.63 1.74
C ALA A 70 -9.46 -0.95 0.32
N ALA A 71 -10.33 -0.86 -0.69
CA ALA A 71 -9.94 -1.09 -2.08
C ALA A 71 -8.88 -0.08 -2.55
N LEU A 72 -9.01 1.19 -2.16
CA LEU A 72 -7.99 2.21 -2.44
C LEU A 72 -6.68 1.86 -1.73
N ALA A 73 -6.70 1.46 -0.46
CA ALA A 73 -5.49 1.04 0.25
C ALA A 73 -4.75 -0.09 -0.49
N VAL A 74 -5.47 -1.11 -0.99
CA VAL A 74 -4.86 -2.18 -1.81
C VAL A 74 -4.28 -1.63 -3.12
N GLN A 75 -5.04 -0.81 -3.86
CA GLN A 75 -4.54 -0.21 -5.10
C GLN A 75 -3.27 0.61 -4.86
N HIS A 76 -3.20 1.33 -3.74
CA HIS A 76 -2.11 2.22 -3.38
C HIS A 76 -0.88 1.44 -2.90
N PHE A 77 -1.09 0.37 -2.15
CA PHE A 77 -0.07 -0.60 -1.80
C PHE A 77 0.54 -1.27 -3.05
N CYS A 78 -0.31 -1.68 -4.00
CA CYS A 78 0.11 -2.35 -5.23
C CYS A 78 0.84 -1.44 -6.23
N ARG A 79 0.95 -0.13 -5.96
CA ARG A 79 1.70 0.79 -6.81
C ARG A 79 3.18 0.43 -6.83
N THR A 80 3.70 0.38 -8.04
CA THR A 80 5.12 0.19 -8.35
C THR A 80 5.54 1.26 -9.36
N VAL A 81 6.85 1.42 -9.60
CA VAL A 81 7.36 2.49 -10.48
C VAL A 81 6.84 2.35 -11.92
N ASP A 82 6.65 1.12 -12.38
CA ASP A 82 6.05 0.75 -13.67
C ASP A 82 4.54 0.95 -13.74
N THR A 83 3.86 1.21 -12.62
CA THR A 83 2.42 1.53 -12.64
C THR A 83 2.22 2.89 -13.35
N PRO A 84 1.36 2.98 -14.38
CA PRO A 84 1.15 4.21 -15.12
C PRO A 84 0.83 5.41 -14.21
N GLY A 85 1.62 6.48 -14.33
CA GLY A 85 1.46 7.70 -13.52
C GLY A 85 1.92 7.59 -12.06
N ALA A 86 2.36 6.41 -11.59
CA ALA A 86 2.79 6.21 -10.20
C ALA A 86 4.23 6.65 -9.94
N ALA A 87 5.10 6.63 -10.95
CA ALA A 87 6.48 7.08 -10.82
C ALA A 87 6.57 8.55 -10.37
N CYS A 88 7.55 8.85 -9.54
CA CYS A 88 7.90 10.21 -9.19
C CYS A 88 8.29 11.01 -10.44
N HIS A 89 8.04 12.31 -10.38
CA HIS A 89 8.01 13.20 -11.54
C HIS A 89 9.23 13.06 -12.47
N PRO A 90 9.03 13.08 -13.80
CA PRO A 90 10.12 12.83 -14.75
C PRO A 90 11.27 13.84 -14.70
N GLN A 91 11.01 15.06 -14.24
CA GLN A 91 12.04 16.09 -14.06
C GLN A 91 12.85 15.93 -12.76
N PHE A 92 12.46 15.00 -11.87
CA PHE A 92 13.13 14.77 -10.59
C PHE A 92 13.90 13.45 -10.62
N CYS A 93 13.34 12.37 -10.09
CA CYS A 93 14.05 11.09 -9.99
C CYS A 93 13.59 10.02 -11.00
N ARG A 94 12.48 10.22 -11.74
CA ARG A 94 11.96 9.23 -12.71
C ARG A 94 11.78 7.83 -12.11
N GLY A 95 11.38 7.74 -10.84
CA GLY A 95 11.27 6.45 -10.15
C GLY A 95 12.54 5.95 -9.46
N ARG A 96 13.70 6.58 -9.65
CA ARG A 96 14.97 6.14 -9.03
C ARG A 96 15.04 6.34 -7.52
N GLY A 97 14.17 7.15 -6.93
CA GLY A 97 14.24 7.50 -5.50
C GLY A 97 15.36 8.48 -5.14
N VAL A 98 16.36 8.67 -6.01
CA VAL A 98 17.50 9.59 -5.81
C VAL A 98 17.64 10.61 -6.94
N ILE A 99 18.28 11.74 -6.63
CA ILE A 99 18.66 12.80 -7.58
C ILE A 99 20.14 13.13 -7.41
N ARG A 100 20.77 13.73 -8.43
CA ARG A 100 22.17 14.16 -8.36
C ARG A 100 22.32 15.30 -7.35
N ASP A 101 23.27 15.18 -6.43
CA ASP A 101 23.65 16.28 -5.56
C ASP A 101 24.72 17.14 -6.23
N LEU A 102 24.30 18.25 -6.86
CA LEU A 102 25.18 19.09 -7.67
C LEU A 102 26.31 19.71 -6.84
N GLU A 103 26.03 20.03 -5.57
CA GLU A 103 27.00 20.67 -4.68
C GLU A 103 28.12 19.72 -4.28
N LEU A 104 27.75 18.58 -3.68
CA LEU A 104 28.73 17.54 -3.32
C LEU A 104 29.44 16.97 -4.55
N SER A 105 28.74 16.82 -5.66
CA SER A 105 29.36 16.29 -6.88
C SER A 105 30.44 17.24 -7.43
N ARG A 106 30.21 18.56 -7.35
CA ARG A 106 31.19 19.56 -7.74
C ARG A 106 32.39 19.57 -6.78
N LEU A 107 32.13 19.47 -5.48
CA LEU A 107 33.18 19.48 -4.45
C LEU A 107 34.13 18.29 -4.59
N HIS A 108 33.60 17.09 -4.86
CA HIS A 108 34.38 15.86 -4.93
C HIS A 108 34.80 15.46 -6.35
N GLY A 109 34.43 16.24 -7.37
CA GLY A 109 34.74 15.93 -8.77
C GLY A 109 34.15 14.62 -9.29
N LYS A 110 33.14 14.07 -8.61
CA LYS A 110 32.50 12.79 -8.95
C LYS A 110 31.00 12.82 -8.75
N ALA A 111 30.31 11.91 -9.40
CA ALA A 111 28.88 11.71 -9.23
C ALA A 111 28.48 11.34 -7.78
N ILE A 112 27.77 12.22 -7.08
CA ILE A 112 27.21 11.95 -5.74
C ILE A 112 25.70 12.15 -5.79
N ASP A 113 24.93 11.13 -5.42
CA ASP A 113 23.46 11.19 -5.41
C ASP A 113 22.93 11.46 -3.99
N LYS A 114 21.77 12.12 -3.90
CA LYS A 114 21.02 12.33 -2.66
C LYS A 114 19.57 11.85 -2.79
N ILE A 115 18.92 11.61 -1.65
CA ILE A 115 17.51 11.21 -1.61
C ILE A 115 16.65 12.25 -2.31
N CYS A 116 15.74 11.79 -3.17
CA CYS A 116 14.81 12.67 -3.86
C CYS A 116 13.83 13.29 -2.85
N PRO A 117 13.80 14.62 -2.69
CA PRO A 117 12.96 15.27 -1.67
C PRO A 117 11.46 15.16 -1.97
N ARG A 118 11.08 14.87 -3.23
CA ARG A 118 9.68 14.80 -3.65
C ARG A 118 9.01 13.46 -3.34
N CYS A 119 9.76 12.36 -3.43
CA CYS A 119 9.25 11.01 -3.13
C CYS A 119 9.86 10.41 -1.87
N ASN A 120 10.77 11.14 -1.21
CA ASN A 120 11.49 10.71 -0.03
C ASN A 120 12.13 9.31 -0.19
N GLY A 121 12.80 9.09 -1.33
CA GLY A 121 13.47 7.82 -1.60
C GLY A 121 12.59 6.72 -2.20
N THR A 122 11.26 6.82 -2.10
CA THR A 122 10.35 5.74 -2.55
C THR A 122 10.32 5.53 -4.07
N GLY A 123 10.72 6.53 -4.84
CA GLY A 123 10.54 6.53 -6.30
C GLY A 123 9.08 6.71 -6.74
N LEU A 124 8.11 6.66 -5.82
CA LEU A 124 6.69 6.79 -6.09
C LEU A 124 6.22 8.22 -5.85
N ARG A 125 5.28 8.68 -6.67
CA ARG A 125 4.57 9.94 -6.44
C ARG A 125 3.74 9.81 -5.15
N PRO A 126 3.85 10.74 -4.18
CA PRO A 126 3.00 10.72 -3.00
C PRO A 126 1.52 10.69 -3.37
N ILE A 127 0.72 9.99 -2.57
CA ILE A 127 -0.73 9.89 -2.75
C ILE A 127 -1.35 11.15 -2.15
N PRO A 128 -2.07 11.97 -2.95
CA PRO A 128 -2.81 13.09 -2.38
C PRO A 128 -3.99 12.60 -1.54
N GLY A 129 -4.10 13.04 -0.28
CA GLY A 129 -5.25 12.74 0.58
C GLY A 129 -6.59 13.13 -0.07
N THR A 130 -6.59 14.19 -0.88
CA THR A 130 -7.74 14.67 -1.65
C THR A 130 -8.29 13.63 -2.63
N GLN A 131 -7.43 12.76 -3.19
CA GLN A 131 -7.87 11.69 -4.08
C GLN A 131 -8.72 10.66 -3.33
N ILE A 132 -8.30 10.30 -2.11
CA ILE A 132 -9.01 9.32 -1.28
C ILE A 132 -10.33 9.94 -0.78
N ARG A 133 -10.29 11.19 -0.31
CA ARG A 133 -11.49 11.92 0.12
C ARG A 133 -12.55 11.96 -0.97
N ARG A 134 -12.17 12.37 -2.19
CA ARG A 134 -13.10 12.46 -3.34
C ARG A 134 -13.78 11.14 -3.67
N ALA A 135 -13.13 10.01 -3.39
CA ALA A 135 -13.68 8.70 -3.67
C ALA A 135 -14.72 8.24 -2.64
N ILE A 136 -14.62 8.70 -1.38
CA ILE A 136 -15.53 8.28 -0.30
C ILE A 136 -16.61 9.30 0.04
N GLU A 137 -16.37 10.59 -0.22
CA GLU A 137 -17.29 11.68 0.12
C GLU A 137 -18.70 11.50 -0.49
N PRO A 138 -18.86 11.09 -1.77
CA PRO A 138 -20.18 10.81 -2.33
C PRO A 138 -20.96 9.68 -1.64
N LEU A 139 -20.25 8.76 -0.97
CA LEU A 139 -20.85 7.62 -0.27
C LEU A 139 -21.36 8.01 1.13
N LEU A 140 -20.81 9.08 1.70
CA LEU A 140 -21.13 9.57 3.05
C LEU A 140 -22.13 10.74 3.03
N GLY A 141 -22.41 11.31 1.86
CA GLY A 141 -23.26 12.49 1.69
C GLY A 141 -22.48 13.76 1.98
N THR A 142 -22.35 14.13 3.26
CA THR A 142 -21.54 15.28 3.68
C THR A 142 -20.41 14.79 4.56
N LEU A 143 -19.17 14.98 4.11
CA LEU A 143 -17.96 14.68 4.89
C LEU A 143 -17.27 15.99 5.24
N SER A 144 -17.36 16.39 6.51
CA SER A 144 -16.68 17.61 6.97
C SER A 144 -15.16 17.45 6.91
N ARG A 145 -14.46 18.59 6.90
CA ARG A 145 -12.98 18.59 6.94
C ARG A 145 -12.45 17.93 8.22
N GLY A 146 -13.10 18.15 9.37
CA GLY A 146 -12.71 17.56 10.64
C GLY A 146 -12.86 16.04 10.64
N GLU A 147 -14.01 15.52 10.21
CA GLU A 147 -14.23 14.07 10.07
C GLU A 147 -13.21 13.43 9.11
N TRP A 148 -12.88 14.11 8.01
CA TRP A 148 -11.85 13.63 7.10
C TRP A 148 -10.47 13.56 7.77
N GLU A 149 -9.97 14.69 8.30
CA GLU A 149 -8.60 14.82 8.80
C GLU A 149 -8.36 14.01 10.08
N GLN A 150 -9.36 13.89 10.94
CA GLN A 150 -9.21 13.28 12.27
C GLN A 150 -9.71 11.83 12.34
N GLN A 151 -10.55 11.38 11.39
CA GLN A 151 -11.17 10.05 11.45
C GLN A 151 -10.88 9.21 10.21
N TRP A 152 -11.34 9.64 9.03
CA TRP A 152 -11.27 8.83 7.82
C TRP A 152 -9.84 8.71 7.25
N TYR A 153 -9.06 9.80 7.28
CA TYR A 153 -7.68 9.77 6.80
C TYR A 153 -6.76 8.92 7.69
N PRO A 154 -6.80 9.03 9.03
CA PRO A 154 -6.07 8.12 9.91
C PRO A 154 -6.49 6.65 9.74
N LEU A 155 -7.78 6.36 9.53
CA LEU A 155 -8.24 5.00 9.21
C LEU A 155 -7.59 4.50 7.92
N TYR A 156 -7.59 5.30 6.85
CA TYR A 156 -6.91 4.96 5.60
C TYR A 156 -5.42 4.68 5.81
N GLN A 157 -4.72 5.53 6.56
CA GLN A 157 -3.30 5.35 6.84
C GLN A 157 -3.05 4.05 7.61
N ALA A 158 -3.88 3.72 8.60
CA ALA A 158 -3.79 2.49 9.37
C ALA A 158 -4.00 1.25 8.49
N VAL A 159 -5.00 1.27 7.60
CA VAL A 159 -5.28 0.17 6.67
C VAL A 159 -4.14 -0.02 5.66
N LEU A 160 -3.60 1.07 5.10
CA LEU A 160 -2.45 1.00 4.19
C LEU A 160 -1.19 0.49 4.90
N ALA A 161 -0.93 0.97 6.12
CA ALA A 161 0.19 0.50 6.93
C ALA A 161 0.06 -1.00 7.23
N TRP A 162 -1.15 -1.48 7.53
CA TRP A 162 -1.40 -2.90 7.74
C TRP A 162 -1.06 -3.75 6.51
N CYS A 163 -1.34 -3.28 5.28
CA CYS A 163 -0.90 -3.99 4.07
C CYS A 163 0.63 -4.19 4.02
N HIS A 164 1.41 -3.18 4.43
CA HIS A 164 2.87 -3.29 4.51
C HIS A 164 3.35 -4.21 5.64
N VAL A 165 2.61 -4.26 6.76
CA VAL A 165 2.88 -5.24 7.83
C VAL A 165 2.65 -6.66 7.30
N GLN A 166 1.55 -6.91 6.58
CA GLN A 166 1.27 -8.23 6.00
C GLN A 166 2.36 -8.69 5.02
N GLU A 167 2.91 -7.78 4.21
CA GLU A 167 4.05 -8.06 3.35
C GLU A 167 5.28 -8.53 4.15
N SER A 168 5.56 -7.87 5.28
CA SER A 168 6.68 -8.21 6.17
C SER A 168 6.47 -9.56 6.88
N GLU A 169 5.25 -9.83 7.36
CA GLU A 169 4.90 -11.09 8.02
C GLU A 169 5.01 -12.29 7.06
N VAL A 170 4.54 -12.14 5.83
CA VAL A 170 4.71 -13.17 4.80
C VAL A 170 6.18 -13.43 4.51
N GLU A 171 6.99 -12.38 4.35
CA GLU A 171 8.41 -12.53 4.08
C GLU A 171 9.11 -13.26 5.24
N ALA A 172 8.80 -12.90 6.49
CA ALA A 172 9.33 -13.54 7.68
C ALA A 172 8.90 -15.02 7.78
N PHE A 173 7.62 -15.30 7.52
CA PHE A 173 7.08 -16.66 7.54
C PHE A 173 7.67 -17.53 6.43
N TYR A 174 7.75 -17.00 5.20
CA TYR A 174 8.36 -17.69 4.06
C TYR A 174 9.80 -18.07 4.38
N LYS A 175 10.61 -17.11 4.86
CA LYS A 175 12.01 -17.37 5.27
C LYS A 175 12.10 -18.48 6.31
N ARG A 176 11.21 -18.48 7.31
CA ARG A 176 11.18 -19.51 8.35
C ARG A 176 10.89 -20.90 7.79
N VAL A 177 9.91 -21.04 6.89
CA VAL A 177 9.53 -22.35 6.35
C VAL A 177 10.48 -22.86 5.26
N THR A 178 11.24 -21.99 4.61
CA THR A 178 12.26 -22.38 3.63
C THR A 178 13.66 -22.59 4.22
N ALA A 179 13.88 -22.15 5.46
CA ALA A 179 15.13 -22.37 6.19
C ALA A 179 15.15 -23.70 6.96
N ALA A 180 13.99 -24.37 7.05
CA ALA A 180 13.83 -25.73 7.56
C ALA A 180 14.13 -26.76 6.46
#